data_AF-A0A920T323-F1
#
_entry.id   AF-A0A920T323-F1
#
_cell.length_a   1.000
_cell.length_b   1.000
_cell.length_c   1.000
_cell.angle_alpha   90.00
_cell.angle_beta   90.00
_cell.angle_gamma   90.00
#
_symmetry.space_group_name_H-M   'P 1'
#
loop_
_entity.id
_entity.type
_entity.pdbx_description
1 polymer ?
#
loop_
_entity_poly.entity_id
_entity_poly.type
_entity_poly.pdbx_seq_one_letter_code
_entity_poly.pdbx_strand_id
1 'polypeptide(L)' 'MKFLRINVVAGIIINQNKILIGKRKDKDIGGGKWEFPGGKIEVGETNSEALERELMRS' A
#
# COMPACT_ATOMS: atom_id res chain seq x y z
N MET A 1 -0.55 4.24 27.08
CA MET A 1 -0.55 4.59 25.65
C MET A 1 -1.17 3.42 24.89
N LYS A 2 -2.27 3.64 24.14
CA LYS A 2 -3.01 2.56 23.45
C LYS A 2 -2.50 2.48 22.01
N PHE A 3 -1.86 1.38 21.63
CA PHE A 3 -1.42 1.16 20.26
C PHE A 3 -2.62 0.74 19.40
N LEU A 4 -2.95 1.55 18.41
CA LEU A 4 -3.93 1.17 17.39
C LEU A 4 -3.24 0.24 16.42
N ARG A 5 -3.65 -1.03 16.42
CA ARG A 5 -3.18 -2.01 15.43
C ARG A 5 -3.94 -1.75 14.13
N ILE A 6 -3.21 -1.49 13.06
CA ILE A 6 -3.77 -1.29 11.72
C ILE A 6 -3.18 -2.38 10.84
N ASN A 7 -4.05 -3.14 10.17
CA ASN A 7 -3.63 -4.11 9.17
C ASN A 7 -3.51 -3.39 7.81
N VAL A 8 -2.44 -3.68 7.09
CA VAL A 8 -2.16 -3.10 5.77
C VAL A 8 -1.75 -4.21 4.81
N VAL A 9 -2.01 -3.98 3.53
CA VAL A 9 -1.58 -4.84 2.41
C VAL A 9 -0.62 -4.06 1.52
N ALA A 10 0.33 -4.77 0.91
CA ALA A 10 1.24 -4.23 -0.09
C ALA A 10 1.37 -5.23 -1.24
N GLY A 11 1.31 -4.74 -2.46
CA GLY A 11 1.42 -5.52 -3.69
C GLY A 11 2.81 -5.40 -4.30
N ILE A 12 3.42 -6.53 -4.63
CA ILE A 12 4.63 -6.57 -5.46
C ILE A 12 4.21 -6.89 -6.89
N ILE A 13 4.15 -5.86 -7.73
CA ILE A 13 3.75 -6.00 -9.13
C ILE A 13 5.00 -6.13 -9.98
N ILE A 14 5.11 -7.23 -10.69
CA ILE A 14 6.26 -7.58 -11.53
C ILE A 14 5.81 -7.53 -12.98
N ASN A 15 6.56 -6.80 -13.81
CA ASN A 15 6.41 -6.82 -15.26
C ASN A 15 7.78 -6.97 -15.90
N GLN A 16 8.01 -8.11 -16.56
CA GLN A 16 9.33 -8.54 -17.02
C GLN A 16 10.32 -8.54 -15.85
N ASN A 17 11.44 -7.80 -15.97
CA ASN A 17 12.47 -7.70 -14.95
C ASN A 17 12.38 -6.39 -14.13
N LYS A 18 11.16 -5.82 -14.03
CA LYS A 18 10.89 -4.57 -13.32
C LYS A 18 9.84 -4.78 -12.24
N ILE A 19 9.97 -4.03 -11.14
CA ILE A 19 9.02 -3.99 -10.04
C ILE A 19 8.43 -2.58 -9.96
N LEU A 20 7.11 -2.48 -9.78
CA LEU A 20 6.45 -1.20 -9.58
C LEU A 20 6.71 -0.68 -8.16
N ILE A 21 7.23 0.54 -8.05
CA ILE A 21 7.40 1.28 -6.80
C ILE A 21 6.89 2.71 -6.97
N GLY A 22 6.21 3.24 -5.95
CA GLY A 22 5.75 4.62 -5.87
C GLY A 22 6.72 5.47 -5.03
N LYS A 23 6.87 6.75 -5.39
CA LYS A 23 7.60 7.72 -4.56
C LYS A 23 6.60 8.52 -3.74
N ARG A 24 6.73 8.49 -2.41
CA ARG A 24 5.87 9.25 -1.50
C ARG A 24 6.05 10.75 -1.73
N LYS A 25 4.96 11.51 -1.71
CA LYS A 25 5.03 12.97 -1.80
C LYS A 25 5.81 13.51 -0.61
N ASP A 26 6.62 14.54 -0.83
CA ASP A 26 7.54 15.04 0.20
C ASP A 26 6.82 15.53 1.47
N LYS A 27 5.57 15.98 1.33
CA LYS A 27 4.73 16.46 2.43
C LYS A 27 4.13 15.35 3.29
N ASP A 28 4.17 14.10 2.85
CA ASP A 28 3.57 12.99 3.59
C ASP A 28 4.52 12.49 4.68
N ILE A 29 3.99 11.79 5.69
CA ILE A 29 4.82 11.11 6.69
C ILE A 29 5.76 10.14 5.96
N GLY A 30 7.07 10.30 6.13
CA GLY A 30 8.07 9.52 5.38
C GLY A 30 8.18 9.90 3.89
N GLY A 31 7.85 11.14 3.53
CA GLY A 31 7.97 11.68 2.17
C GLY A 31 9.35 11.49 1.55
N GLY A 32 9.39 11.42 0.22
CA GLY A 32 10.60 11.19 -0.56
C GLY A 32 11.10 9.74 -0.59
N LYS A 33 10.55 8.86 0.27
CA LYS A 33 10.85 7.43 0.27
C LYS A 33 10.06 6.67 -0.80
N TRP A 34 10.58 5.50 -1.15
CA TRP A 34 9.92 4.55 -2.04
C TRP A 34 9.01 3.61 -1.27
N GLU A 35 7.90 3.21 -1.88
CA GLU A 35 6.95 2.26 -1.32
C GLU A 35 6.34 1.35 -2.40
N PHE A 36 5.81 0.22 -1.95
CA PHE A 36 4.97 -0.63 -2.77
C PHE A 36 3.52 -0.12 -2.75
N PRO A 37 2.78 -0.27 -3.87
CA PRO A 37 1.36 0.07 -3.90
C PRO A 37 0.57 -0.82 -2.93
N GLY A 38 -0.47 -0.25 -2.34
CA GLY A 38 -1.26 -0.91 -1.30
C GLY A 38 -1.82 0.09 -0.32
N GLY A 39 -2.35 -0.40 0.81
CA GLY A 39 -3.05 0.46 1.74
C GLY A 39 -3.62 -0.26 2.94
N LYS A 40 -4.50 0.43 3.66
CA LYS A 40 -5.16 -0.10 4.85
C LYS A 40 -6.27 -1.06 4.43
N ILE A 41 -6.43 -2.13 5.21
CA ILE A 41 -7.57 -3.04 5.08
C ILE A 41 -8.77 -2.36 5.73
N GLU A 42 -9.86 -2.20 4.97
CA GLU A 42 -11.13 -1.66 5.48
C GLU A 42 -11.94 -2.76 6.17
N VAL A 43 -12.93 -2.37 6.99
CA VAL A 43 -13.72 -3.32 7.78
C VAL A 43 -14.55 -4.21 6.86
N GLY A 44 -14.40 -5.53 7.03
CA GLY A 44 -15.13 -6.53 6.24
C GLY A 44 -14.40 -7.01 4.99
N GLU A 45 -13.25 -6.43 4.65
CA GLU A 45 -12.46 -6.88 3.51
C GLU A 45 -11.56 -8.06 3.87
N THR A 46 -11.41 -8.97 2.91
CA THR A 46 -10.27 -9.88 2.84
C THR A 46 -9.01 -9.12 2.41
N ASN A 47 -7.84 -9.70 2.67
CA ASN A 47 -6.57 -9.13 2.22
C ASN A 47 -6.53 -8.91 0.69
N SER A 48 -7.13 -9.82 -0.08
CA SER A 48 -7.16 -9.76 -1.54
C SER A 48 -8.06 -8.63 -2.05
N GLU A 49 -9.27 -8.49 -1.49
CA GLU A 49 -10.20 -7.41 -1.84
C GLU A 49 -9.60 -6.04 -1.54
N ALA A 50 -8.99 -5.89 -0.35
CA ALA A 50 -8.31 -4.66 0.04
C ALA A 50 -7.17 -4.32 -0.94
N LEU A 51 -6.39 -5.32 -1.34
CA LEU A 51 -5.28 -5.10 -2.28
C LEU A 51 -5.79 -4.74 -3.68
N GLU A 52 -6.78 -5.45 -4.21
CA GLU A 52 -7.36 -5.16 -5.53
C GLU A 52 -7.93 -3.73 -5.60
N ARG A 53 -8.68 -3.32 -4.57
CA ARG A 53 -9.21 -1.95 -4.44
C ARG A 53 -8.10 -0.90 -4.44
N GLU A 54 -7.06 -1.09 -3.64
CA GLU A 54 -5.93 -0.16 -3.57
C GLU A 54 -5.16 -0.10 -4.90
N LEU A 55 -4.98 -1.23 -5.59
CA LEU A 55 -4.31 -1.28 -6.89
C LEU A 55 -5.12 -0.58 -8.00
N MET A 56 -6.45 -0.62 -7.96
CA MET A 56 -7.30 0.13 -8.90
C MET A 56 -7.35 1.64 -8.62
N ARG A 57 -7.05 2.06 -7.38
CA ARG A 57 -7.05 3.47 -6.96
C ARG A 57 -5.71 4.18 -7.18
N SER A 58 -4.62 3.42 -7.22
CA SER A 58 -3.23 3.90 -7.28
C SER A 58 -2.81 4.39 -8.66
#